data_AF-A0AAD9VJ46-F1
#
_entry.id   AF-A0AAD9VJ46-F1
#
_cell.length_a   1.000
_cell.length_b   1.000
_cell.length_c   1.000
_cell.angle_alpha   90.00
_cell.angle_beta   90.00
_cell.angle_gamma   90.00
#
_symmetry.space_group_name_H-M   'P 1'
#
loop_
_entity.id
_entity.type
_entity.pdbx_description
1 polymer ?
#
loop_
_entity_poly.entity_id
_entity_poly.type
_entity_poly.pdbx_seq_one_letter_code
_entity_poly.pdbx_strand_id
1 'polypeptide(L)'
;MIPRYHETEIFTDYLGFTNQTATVLRGLGGGTLINECKKRNISTSELHKLTKDDFIQLGSDDSLAEQLVNQLKITSRNINNVGPTLENRLKSFIGVLEMSKQQLDFIHAYLAYCRLRLKQEKNDFFIDPNTVLTASSVLCITVRETFHEVDNMEKTMQELSSLVPKVNEVKPKRCISFCALLAGLSVAVCLILRVRKD
;
A
#
# COMPACT_ATOMS: atom_id res chain seq x y z
N MET A 1 17.42 8.82 43.87
CA MET A 1 18.22 8.10 42.85
C MET A 1 17.25 7.22 42.09
N ILE A 2 16.71 7.73 40.98
CA ILE A 2 15.64 7.11 40.19
C ILE A 2 16.29 6.56 38.91
N PRO A 3 16.12 5.28 38.55
CA PRO A 3 16.72 4.74 37.34
C PRO A 3 16.02 5.35 36.13
N ARG A 4 16.81 5.98 35.24
CA ARG A 4 16.34 6.36 33.91
C ARG A 4 16.16 5.08 33.11
N TYR A 5 14.93 4.79 32.72
CA TYR A 5 14.68 3.82 31.68
C TYR A 5 15.26 4.36 30.38
N HIS A 6 16.21 3.63 29.81
CA HIS A 6 16.56 3.77 28.40
C HIS A 6 15.32 3.40 27.60
N GLU A 7 14.61 4.40 27.08
CA GLU A 7 13.72 4.23 25.93
C GLU A 7 14.57 3.69 24.78
N THR A 8 14.56 2.37 24.63
CA THR A 8 14.86 1.76 23.35
C THR A 8 13.58 1.92 22.55
N GLU A 9 13.54 2.96 21.74
CA GLU A 9 12.60 3.03 20.62
C GLU A 9 12.83 1.77 19.77
N ILE A 10 12.01 0.74 20.01
CA ILE A 10 11.86 -0.37 19.07
C ILE A 10 11.08 0.22 17.91
N PHE A 11 11.78 0.94 17.02
CA PHE A 11 11.28 1.27 15.70
C PHE A 11 11.12 -0.08 14.99
N THR A 12 9.93 -0.64 15.12
CA THR A 12 9.59 -1.92 14.52
C THR A 12 9.56 -1.64 13.02
N ASP A 13 10.64 -1.96 12.33
CA ASP A 13 10.73 -1.82 10.88
C ASP A 13 9.72 -2.78 10.24
N TYR A 14 8.50 -2.28 10.03
CA TYR A 14 7.40 -3.02 9.40
C TYR A 14 7.68 -3.33 7.92
N LEU A 15 8.72 -2.74 7.34
CA LEU A 15 9.10 -2.91 5.93
C LEU A 15 10.27 -3.86 5.72
N GLY A 16 11.03 -4.16 6.77
CA GLY A 16 12.23 -4.99 6.73
C GLY A 16 12.01 -6.50 6.82
N PHE A 17 13.06 -7.21 7.24
CA PHE A 17 13.02 -8.65 7.51
C PHE A 17 12.15 -8.94 8.75
N THR A 18 10.98 -9.55 8.56
CA THR A 18 10.04 -9.87 9.65
C THR A 18 10.04 -11.35 10.02
N ASN A 19 9.37 -11.69 11.13
CA ASN A 19 9.11 -13.08 11.52
C ASN A 19 8.33 -13.86 10.45
N GLN A 20 7.54 -13.16 9.62
CA GLN A 20 6.86 -13.77 8.47
C GLN A 20 7.87 -14.22 7.42
N THR A 21 8.86 -13.37 7.06
CA THR A 21 9.93 -13.74 6.13
C THR A 21 10.70 -14.97 6.63
N ALA A 22 11.04 -15.00 7.93
CA ALA A 22 11.74 -16.14 8.54
C ALA A 22 10.90 -17.44 8.49
N THR A 23 9.59 -17.33 8.72
CA THR A 23 8.67 -18.47 8.69
C THR A 23 8.53 -19.03 7.28
N VAL A 24 8.41 -18.15 6.28
CA VAL A 24 8.37 -18.55 4.86
C VAL A 24 9.67 -19.25 4.47
N LEU A 25 10.82 -18.65 4.73
CA LEU A 25 12.12 -19.26 4.42
C LEU A 25 12.29 -20.63 5.08
N ARG A 26 11.89 -20.77 6.36
CA ARG A 26 11.95 -22.05 7.06
C ARG A 26 11.00 -23.09 6.44
N GLY A 27 9.78 -22.69 6.06
CA GLY A 27 8.81 -23.56 5.41
C GLY A 27 9.25 -24.06 4.03
N LEU A 28 10.09 -23.29 3.34
CA LEU A 28 10.66 -23.65 2.03
C LEU A 28 12.03 -24.35 2.13
N GLY A 29 12.47 -24.73 3.34
CA GLY A 29 13.77 -25.38 3.54
C GLY A 29 14.99 -24.44 3.55
N GLY A 30 14.80 -23.13 3.33
CA GLY A 30 15.84 -22.10 3.33
C GLY A 30 16.21 -21.57 4.73
N GLY A 31 16.12 -22.40 5.77
CA GLY A 31 16.37 -21.98 7.16
C GLY A 31 17.78 -21.43 7.41
N THR A 32 18.76 -21.90 6.65
CA THR A 32 20.17 -21.44 6.69
C THR A 32 20.34 -20.00 6.18
N LEU A 33 19.43 -19.53 5.33
CA LEU A 33 19.49 -18.22 4.70
C LEU A 33 18.87 -17.11 5.56
N ILE A 34 18.17 -17.46 6.64
CA ILE A 34 17.47 -16.51 7.52
C ILE A 34 18.42 -15.43 8.06
N ASN A 35 19.62 -15.81 8.48
CA ASN A 35 20.58 -14.87 9.05
C ASN A 35 21.13 -13.89 8.00
N GLU A 36 21.39 -14.37 6.78
CA GLU A 36 21.90 -13.53 5.69
C GLU A 36 20.80 -12.62 5.11
N CYS A 37 19.57 -13.13 4.98
CA CYS A 37 18.42 -12.31 4.62
C CYS A 37 18.12 -11.24 5.67
N LYS A 38 18.28 -11.56 6.96
CA LYS A 38 18.12 -10.59 8.06
C LYS A 38 19.20 -9.50 8.03
N LYS A 39 20.46 -9.86 7.77
CA LYS A 39 21.56 -8.89 7.63
C LYS A 39 21.36 -7.92 6.47
N ARG A 40 20.80 -8.40 5.35
CA ARG A 40 20.50 -7.58 4.17
C ARG A 40 19.11 -6.93 4.18
N ASN A 41 18.39 -7.03 5.31
CA ASN A 41 17.03 -6.52 5.51
C ASN A 41 16.02 -6.93 4.43
N ILE A 42 16.11 -8.16 3.91
CA ILE A 42 15.26 -8.64 2.81
C ILE A 42 13.84 -8.89 3.33
N SER A 43 12.87 -8.14 2.82
CA SER A 43 11.47 -8.29 3.23
C SER A 43 10.79 -9.49 2.55
N THR A 44 9.62 -9.90 3.05
CA THR A 44 8.80 -10.94 2.39
C THR A 44 8.39 -10.51 0.97
N SER A 45 8.24 -9.21 0.73
CA SER A 45 7.90 -8.65 -0.58
C SER A 45 9.09 -8.56 -1.55
N GLU A 46 10.32 -8.71 -1.06
CA GLU A 46 11.51 -8.77 -1.90
C GLU A 46 11.94 -10.20 -2.17
N LEU A 47 11.57 -11.13 -1.29
CA LEU A 47 11.95 -12.54 -1.38
C LEU A 47 11.54 -13.18 -2.72
N HIS A 48 10.38 -12.81 -3.28
CA HIS A 48 9.92 -13.33 -4.57
C HIS A 48 10.60 -12.68 -5.79
N LYS A 49 11.37 -11.61 -5.59
CA LYS A 49 12.12 -10.90 -6.64
C LYS A 49 13.55 -11.41 -6.77
N LEU A 50 14.04 -12.14 -5.76
CA LEU A 50 15.38 -12.72 -5.78
C LEU A 50 15.51 -13.77 -6.88
N THR A 51 16.63 -13.71 -7.58
CA THR A 51 17.04 -14.66 -8.60
C THR A 51 17.78 -15.86 -7.99
N LYS A 52 18.04 -16.88 -8.80
CA LYS A 52 18.82 -18.04 -8.38
C LYS A 52 20.22 -17.62 -7.89
N ASP A 53 20.85 -16.70 -8.61
CA ASP A 53 22.17 -16.17 -8.28
C ASP A 53 22.17 -15.39 -6.97
N ASP A 54 21.09 -14.65 -6.67
CA ASP A 54 20.94 -13.95 -5.39
C ASP A 54 20.88 -14.93 -4.22
N PHE A 55 20.15 -16.03 -4.36
CA PHE A 55 20.10 -17.08 -3.34
C PHE A 55 21.45 -17.77 -3.17
N ILE A 56 22.19 -18.02 -4.25
CA ILE A 56 23.55 -18.55 -4.18
C ILE A 56 24.48 -17.57 -3.44
N GLN A 57 24.36 -16.27 -3.72
CA GLN A 57 25.13 -15.23 -3.04
C GLN A 57 24.79 -15.10 -1.54
N LEU A 58 23.58 -15.51 -1.15
CA LEU A 58 23.13 -15.60 0.24
C LEU A 58 23.60 -16.89 0.94
N GLY A 59 24.33 -17.77 0.24
CA GLY A 59 24.89 -19.01 0.78
C GLY A 59 24.02 -20.25 0.54
N SER A 60 23.13 -20.21 -0.46
CA SER A 60 22.35 -21.38 -0.89
C SER A 60 23.14 -22.25 -1.87
N ASP A 61 22.93 -23.56 -1.80
CA ASP A 61 23.36 -24.48 -2.85
C ASP A 61 22.53 -24.28 -4.13
N ASP A 62 23.09 -24.63 -5.29
CA ASP A 62 22.49 -24.43 -6.61
C ASP A 62 21.10 -25.10 -6.74
N SER A 63 20.97 -26.32 -6.20
CA SER A 63 19.71 -27.07 -6.18
C SER A 63 18.65 -26.44 -5.28
N LEU A 64 19.06 -25.93 -4.11
CA LEU A 64 18.17 -25.27 -3.15
C LEU A 64 17.75 -23.88 -3.65
N ALA A 65 18.64 -23.15 -4.32
CA ALA A 65 18.34 -21.86 -4.93
C ALA A 65 17.29 -21.99 -6.03
N GLU A 66 17.40 -23.01 -6.88
CA GLU A 66 16.44 -23.28 -7.95
C GLU A 66 15.06 -23.70 -7.40
N GLN A 67 15.05 -24.53 -6.34
CA GLN A 67 13.82 -24.90 -5.65
C GLN A 67 13.12 -23.70 -5.00
N LEU A 68 13.87 -22.83 -4.31
CA LEU A 68 13.35 -21.62 -3.68
C LEU A 68 12.72 -20.68 -4.71
N VAL A 69 13.41 -20.41 -5.82
CA VAL A 69 12.89 -19.54 -6.89
C VAL A 69 11.58 -20.09 -7.45
N ASN A 70 11.50 -21.41 -7.68
CA ASN A 70 10.31 -22.04 -8.23
C ASN A 70 9.14 -21.99 -7.24
N GLN A 71 9.36 -22.30 -5.97
CA GLN A 71 8.32 -22.26 -4.94
C GLN A 71 7.84 -20.83 -4.64
N LEU A 72 8.75 -19.86 -4.64
CA LEU A 72 8.42 -18.44 -4.44
C LEU A 72 7.67 -17.85 -5.63
N LYS A 73 7.99 -18.24 -6.87
CA LYS A 73 7.23 -17.85 -8.08
C LYS A 73 5.80 -18.41 -8.07
N ILE A 74 5.61 -19.66 -7.66
CA ILE A 74 4.27 -20.26 -7.53
C ILE A 74 3.44 -19.52 -6.46
N THR A 75 4.06 -19.21 -5.33
CA THR A 75 3.43 -18.46 -4.24
C THR A 75 3.06 -17.03 -4.68
N SER A 76 3.97 -16.34 -5.39
CA SER A 76 3.72 -15.01 -5.97
C SER A 76 2.56 -15.03 -6.98
N ARG A 77 2.47 -16.08 -7.82
CA ARG A 77 1.36 -16.23 -8.78
C ARG A 77 0.00 -16.43 -8.10
N ASN A 78 -0.04 -17.15 -6.98
CA ASN A 78 -1.26 -17.31 -6.17
C ASN A 78 -1.64 -16.03 -5.42
N ILE A 79 -0.68 -15.25 -4.94
CA ILE A 79 -0.92 -13.96 -4.27
C ILE A 79 -1.40 -12.90 -5.28
N ASN A 80 -0.80 -12.84 -6.47
CA ASN A 80 -1.14 -11.85 -7.50
C ASN A 80 -2.46 -12.16 -8.23
N ASN A 81 -2.92 -13.41 -8.24
CA ASN A 81 -4.23 -13.79 -8.78
C ASN A 81 -5.37 -13.64 -7.77
N VAL A 82 -5.06 -13.46 -6.48
CA VAL A 82 -6.02 -13.15 -5.43
C VAL A 82 -5.73 -11.75 -4.91
N GLY A 83 -5.86 -10.76 -5.80
CA GLY A 83 -6.11 -9.41 -5.31
C GLY A 83 -7.32 -9.49 -4.36
N PRO A 84 -7.27 -8.90 -3.15
CA PRO A 84 -8.37 -9.02 -2.21
C PRO A 84 -9.62 -8.55 -2.94
N THR A 85 -10.60 -9.44 -3.05
CA THR A 85 -11.91 -9.12 -3.61
C THR A 85 -12.40 -7.83 -2.95
N LEU A 86 -13.17 -7.02 -3.68
CA LEU A 86 -13.73 -5.78 -3.15
C LEU A 86 -14.37 -6.00 -1.76
N GLU A 87 -15.02 -7.15 -1.59
CA GLU A 87 -15.57 -7.65 -0.33
C GLU A 87 -14.53 -7.78 0.80
N ASN A 88 -13.37 -8.40 0.53
CA ASN A 88 -12.29 -8.51 1.52
C ASN A 88 -11.69 -7.15 1.88
N ARG A 89 -11.59 -6.23 0.92
CA ARG A 89 -11.13 -4.86 1.19
C ARG A 89 -12.13 -4.10 2.06
N LEU A 90 -13.42 -4.15 1.72
CA LEU A 90 -14.48 -3.54 2.51
C LEU A 90 -14.52 -4.10 3.94
N LYS A 91 -14.40 -5.44 4.08
CA LYS A 91 -14.32 -6.09 5.39
C LYS A 91 -13.12 -5.63 6.20
N SER A 92 -11.96 -5.43 5.55
CA SER A 92 -10.79 -4.89 6.23
C SER A 92 -10.98 -3.44 6.69
N PHE A 93 -11.61 -2.59 5.88
CA PHE A 93 -11.94 -1.21 6.27
C PHE A 93 -12.94 -1.16 7.41
N ILE A 94 -13.96 -2.01 7.40
CA ILE A 94 -14.92 -2.15 8.50
C ILE A 94 -14.19 -2.55 9.79
N GLY A 95 -13.28 -3.53 9.72
CA GLY A 95 -12.48 -3.95 10.87
C GLY A 95 -11.59 -2.83 11.42
N VAL A 96 -10.99 -2.02 10.54
CA VAL A 96 -10.21 -0.83 10.96
C VAL A 96 -11.11 0.18 11.68
N LEU A 97 -12.28 0.48 11.13
CA LEU A 97 -13.24 1.41 11.74
C LEU A 97 -13.73 0.92 13.11
N GLU A 98 -14.00 -0.38 13.27
CA GLU A 98 -14.39 -0.97 14.55
C GLU A 98 -13.27 -0.86 15.60
N MET A 99 -12.02 -1.11 15.21
CA MET A 99 -10.88 -0.96 16.11
C MET A 99 -10.64 0.49 16.50
N SER A 100 -10.74 1.42 15.55
CA SER A 100 -10.63 2.86 15.83
C SER A 100 -11.73 3.32 16.79
N LYS A 101 -12.95 2.80 16.66
CA LYS A 101 -14.04 3.07 17.61
C LYS A 101 -13.68 2.59 19.01
N GLN A 102 -13.19 1.36 19.16
CA GLN A 102 -12.80 0.82 20.47
C GLN A 102 -11.68 1.65 21.13
N GLN A 103 -10.70 2.10 20.34
CA GLN A 103 -9.64 3.00 20.84
C GLN A 103 -10.20 4.34 21.31
N LEU A 104 -11.14 4.92 20.56
CA LEU A 104 -11.80 6.16 20.94
C LEU A 104 -12.62 5.99 22.23
N ASP A 105 -13.35 4.89 22.37
CA ASP A 105 -14.10 4.56 23.58
C ASP A 105 -13.18 4.43 24.80
N PHE A 106 -12.01 3.80 24.63
CA PHE A 106 -10.99 3.72 25.67
C PHE A 106 -10.44 5.09 26.07
N ILE A 107 -10.08 5.93 25.10
CA ILE A 107 -9.62 7.31 25.35
C ILE A 107 -10.71 8.09 26.10
N HIS A 108 -11.97 7.93 25.71
CA HIS A 108 -13.10 8.59 26.34
C HIS A 108 -13.25 8.15 27.81
N ALA A 109 -13.18 6.85 28.09
CA ALA A 109 -13.23 6.31 29.45
C ALA A 109 -12.05 6.81 30.31
N TYR A 110 -10.85 6.88 29.72
CA TYR A 110 -9.68 7.42 30.39
C TYR A 110 -9.82 8.92 30.70
N LEU A 111 -10.33 9.72 29.76
CA LEU A 111 -10.62 11.14 30.00
C LEU A 111 -11.68 11.33 31.10
N ALA A 112 -12.71 10.49 31.13
CA ALA A 112 -13.72 10.51 32.18
C ALA A 112 -13.10 10.20 33.57
N TYR A 113 -12.21 9.20 33.63
CA TYR A 113 -11.45 8.88 34.83
C TYR A 113 -10.55 10.03 35.29
N CYS A 114 -9.76 10.62 34.38
CA CYS A 114 -8.93 11.78 34.67
C CYS A 114 -9.77 12.94 35.21
N ARG A 115 -10.92 13.22 34.59
CA ARG A 115 -11.85 14.25 35.06
C ARG A 115 -12.39 13.97 36.46
N LEU A 116 -12.71 12.72 36.78
CA LEU A 116 -13.16 12.32 38.11
C LEU A 116 -12.04 12.51 39.14
N ARG A 117 -10.81 12.09 38.82
CA ARG A 117 -9.64 12.28 39.70
C ARG A 117 -9.33 13.74 39.95
N LEU A 118 -9.32 14.57 38.89
CA LEU A 118 -9.11 16.02 39.01
C LEU A 118 -10.20 16.73 39.82
N LYS A 119 -11.43 16.20 39.85
CA LYS A 119 -12.50 16.71 40.73
C LYS A 119 -12.35 16.27 42.19
N GLN A 120 -11.74 15.12 42.44
CA GLN A 120 -11.51 14.57 43.78
C GLN A 120 -10.27 15.18 44.45
N GLU A 121 -9.22 15.46 43.68
CA GLU A 121 -8.05 16.21 44.13
C GLU A 121 -8.36 17.71 44.13
N LYS A 122 -8.81 18.24 45.28
CA LYS A 122 -8.75 19.69 45.53
C LYS A 122 -7.28 20.08 45.67
N ASN A 123 -6.61 20.49 44.60
CA ASN A 123 -5.24 20.98 44.67
C ASN A 123 -5.03 22.25 43.82
N ASP A 124 -4.27 23.16 44.42
CA ASP A 124 -3.84 24.48 43.96
C ASP A 124 -3.01 24.42 42.66
N PHE A 125 -3.66 24.38 41.50
CA PHE A 125 -2.94 24.52 40.24
C PHE A 125 -2.72 25.99 39.90
N PHE A 126 -1.46 26.43 39.94
CA PHE A 126 -0.93 27.72 39.47
C PHE A 126 -0.95 27.88 37.93
N ILE A 127 -1.71 27.05 37.21
CA ILE A 127 -1.82 27.10 35.75
C ILE A 127 -3.13 27.80 35.42
N ASP A 128 -3.06 28.90 34.67
CA ASP A 128 -4.25 29.62 34.22
C ASP A 128 -5.13 28.69 33.36
N PRO A 129 -6.30 28.26 33.87
CA PRO A 129 -7.16 27.29 33.19
C PRO A 129 -7.68 27.80 31.85
N ASN A 130 -7.69 29.12 31.63
CA ASN A 130 -8.20 29.70 30.40
C ASN A 130 -7.25 29.47 29.22
N THR A 131 -5.94 29.43 29.44
CA THR A 131 -4.95 29.25 28.36
C THR A 131 -5.01 27.84 27.75
N VAL A 132 -5.09 26.81 28.60
CA VAL A 132 -5.20 25.40 28.17
C VAL A 132 -6.55 25.13 27.51
N LEU A 133 -7.63 25.68 28.06
CA LEU A 133 -8.97 25.55 27.46
C LEU A 133 -9.05 26.21 26.08
N THR A 134 -8.44 27.40 25.94
CA THR A 134 -8.39 28.13 24.67
C THR A 134 -7.52 27.40 23.65
N ALA A 135 -6.36 26.86 24.05
CA ALA A 135 -5.53 26.05 23.16
C ALA A 135 -6.28 24.80 22.67
N SER A 136 -7.02 24.13 23.57
CA SER A 136 -7.81 22.96 23.21
C SER A 136 -8.98 23.30 22.27
N SER A 137 -9.65 24.44 22.47
CA SER A 137 -10.76 24.84 21.61
C SER A 137 -10.29 25.21 20.20
N VAL A 138 -9.16 25.92 20.10
CA VAL A 138 -8.51 26.23 18.82
C VAL A 138 -8.13 24.94 18.09
N LEU A 139 -7.53 23.96 18.79
CA LEU A 139 -7.20 22.66 18.18
C LEU A 139 -8.44 21.96 17.62
N CYS A 140 -9.55 21.94 18.35
CA CYS A 140 -10.80 21.35 17.88
C CYS A 140 -11.37 22.07 16.64
N ILE A 141 -11.25 23.40 16.58
CA ILE A 141 -11.68 24.19 15.41
C ILE A 141 -10.79 23.87 14.22
N THR A 142 -9.47 23.87 14.39
CA THR A 142 -8.52 23.57 13.31
C THR A 142 -8.72 22.17 12.75
N VAL A 143 -8.92 21.16 13.60
CA VAL A 143 -9.21 19.79 13.14
C VAL A 143 -10.51 19.73 12.35
N ARG A 144 -11.55 20.47 12.77
CA ARG A 144 -12.80 20.54 12.01
C ARG A 144 -12.62 21.21 10.65
N GLU A 145 -11.86 22.29 10.59
CA GLU A 145 -11.58 23.03 9.35
C GLU A 145 -10.77 22.18 8.37
N THR A 146 -9.77 21.43 8.84
CA THR A 146 -8.99 20.55 7.97
C THR A 146 -9.84 19.41 7.40
N PHE A 147 -10.74 18.81 8.19
CA PHE A 147 -11.69 17.82 7.65
C PHE A 147 -12.63 18.42 6.61
N HIS A 148 -13.14 19.64 6.84
CA HIS A 148 -13.97 20.33 5.86
C HIS A 148 -13.20 20.64 4.56
N GLU A 149 -11.92 21.01 4.67
CA GLU A 149 -11.06 21.22 3.50
C GLU A 149 -10.85 19.93 2.71
N VAL A 150 -10.62 18.81 3.39
CA VAL A 150 -10.51 17.48 2.76
C VAL A 150 -11.80 17.10 2.03
N ASP A 151 -12.96 17.29 2.66
CA ASP A 151 -14.27 17.03 2.02
C ASP A 151 -14.46 17.91 0.77
N ASN A 152 -13.99 19.16 0.82
CA ASN A 152 -14.08 20.08 -0.30
C ASN A 152 -13.11 19.71 -1.44
N MET A 153 -11.91 19.21 -1.09
CA MET A 153 -10.95 18.65 -2.05
C MET A 153 -11.52 17.39 -2.73
N GLU A 154 -12.23 16.53 -2.00
CA GLU A 154 -12.88 15.36 -2.59
C GLU A 154 -13.99 15.76 -3.58
N LYS A 155 -14.83 16.73 -3.22
CA LYS A 155 -15.88 17.26 -4.12
C LYS A 155 -15.29 17.87 -5.39
N THR A 156 -14.26 18.71 -5.25
CA THR A 156 -13.60 19.32 -6.42
C THR A 156 -12.91 18.28 -7.30
N MET A 157 -12.32 17.22 -6.72
CA MET A 157 -11.82 16.08 -7.48
C MET A 157 -12.94 15.34 -8.24
N GLN A 158 -14.10 15.14 -7.63
CA GLN A 158 -15.25 14.54 -8.32
C GLN A 158 -15.74 15.41 -9.48
N GLU A 159 -15.83 16.73 -9.29
CA GLU A 159 -16.21 17.68 -10.34
C GLU A 159 -15.19 17.67 -11.50
N LEU A 160 -13.90 17.72 -11.20
CA LEU A 160 -12.82 17.62 -12.19
C LEU A 160 -12.89 16.30 -12.96
N SER A 161 -13.14 15.18 -12.27
CA SER A 161 -13.28 13.86 -12.92
C SER A 161 -14.48 13.79 -13.87
N SER A 162 -15.53 14.57 -13.60
CA SER A 162 -16.72 14.66 -14.47
C SER A 162 -16.50 15.52 -15.72
N LEU A 163 -15.52 16.43 -15.68
CA LEU A 163 -15.13 17.30 -16.80
C LEU A 163 -14.08 16.67 -17.71
N VAL A 164 -13.36 15.65 -17.24
CA VAL A 164 -12.47 14.85 -18.10
C VAL A 164 -13.36 14.04 -19.06
N PRO A 165 -13.24 14.22 -20.39
CA PRO A 165 -14.02 13.43 -21.32
C PRO A 165 -13.64 11.96 -21.12
N LYS A 166 -14.62 11.11 -20.78
CA LYS A 166 -14.45 9.66 -20.85
C LYS A 166 -13.99 9.36 -22.27
N VAL A 167 -12.74 8.92 -22.40
CA VAL A 167 -12.19 8.43 -23.67
C VAL A 167 -12.94 7.15 -23.99
N ASN A 168 -14.14 7.32 -24.55
CA ASN A 168 -14.90 6.23 -25.13
C ASN A 168 -14.05 5.73 -26.28
N GLU A 169 -13.62 4.48 -26.15
CA GLU A 169 -12.88 3.69 -27.13
C GLU A 169 -13.24 4.12 -28.56
N VAL A 170 -12.29 4.77 -29.23
CA VAL A 170 -12.43 5.08 -30.64
C VAL A 170 -12.48 3.74 -31.38
N LYS A 171 -13.69 3.30 -31.74
CA LYS A 171 -13.93 2.08 -32.50
C LYS A 171 -12.98 2.04 -33.71
N PRO A 172 -12.13 1.01 -33.88
CA PRO A 172 -11.06 0.98 -34.89
C PRO A 172 -11.54 0.82 -36.35
N LYS A 173 -12.85 0.95 -36.63
CA LYS A 173 -13.41 0.64 -37.95
C LYS A 173 -12.95 1.61 -39.06
N ARG A 174 -12.62 2.87 -38.75
CA ARG A 174 -12.21 3.83 -39.78
C ARG A 174 -10.77 3.63 -40.25
N CYS A 175 -9.83 3.28 -39.38
CA CYS A 175 -8.42 3.12 -39.76
C CYS A 175 -8.21 1.93 -40.69
N ILE A 176 -8.93 0.83 -40.46
CA ILE A 176 -8.86 -0.39 -41.28
C ILE A 176 -9.35 -0.13 -42.72
N SER A 177 -10.39 0.69 -42.88
CA SER A 177 -10.93 1.04 -44.21
C SER A 177 -9.95 1.84 -45.07
N PHE A 178 -9.18 2.75 -44.48
CA PHE A 178 -8.19 3.54 -45.22
C PHE A 178 -6.98 2.70 -45.64
N CYS A 179 -6.52 1.79 -44.78
CA CYS A 179 -5.44 0.86 -45.13
C CYS A 179 -5.86 -0.11 -46.25
N ALA A 180 -7.11 -0.57 -46.27
CA ALA A 180 -7.62 -1.44 -47.33
C ALA A 180 -7.69 -0.72 -48.69
N LEU A 181 -8.09 0.55 -48.71
CA LEU A 181 -8.13 1.35 -49.96
C LEU A 181 -6.72 1.63 -50.51
N LEU A 182 -5.76 1.94 -49.63
CA LEU A 182 -4.36 2.15 -50.03
C LEU A 182 -3.72 0.86 -50.58
N ALA A 183 -4.01 -0.29 -49.98
CA ALA A 183 -3.56 -1.59 -50.47
C ALA A 183 -4.22 -1.95 -51.82
N GLY A 184 -5.50 -1.64 -52.01
CA GLY A 184 -6.18 -1.85 -53.30
C GLY A 184 -5.60 -1.00 -54.42
N LEU A 185 -5.28 0.27 -54.13
CA LEU A 185 -4.65 1.17 -55.10
C LEU A 185 -3.26 0.69 -55.53
N SER A 186 -2.43 0.18 -54.61
CA SER A 186 -1.10 -0.31 -54.97
C SER A 186 -1.15 -1.53 -55.90
N VAL A 187 -2.07 -2.47 -55.65
CA VAL A 187 -2.26 -3.65 -56.51
C VAL A 187 -2.79 -3.26 -57.89
N ALA A 188 -3.71 -2.29 -57.98
CA ALA A 188 -4.22 -1.81 -59.25
C ALA A 188 -3.13 -1.14 -60.11
N VAL A 189 -2.26 -0.32 -59.50
CA VAL A 189 -1.11 0.28 -60.20
C VAL A 189 -0.13 -0.80 -60.69
N CYS A 190 0.15 -1.82 -59.86
CA CYS A 190 1.00 -2.93 -60.28
C CYS A 190 0.44 -3.73 -61.46
N LEU A 191 -0.88 -3.94 -61.52
CA LEU A 191 -1.52 -4.64 -62.64
C LEU A 191 -1.49 -3.81 -63.93
N ILE A 192 -1.73 -2.49 -63.85
CA ILE A 192 -1.68 -1.61 -65.02
C ILE A 192 -0.25 -1.54 -65.58
N LEU A 193 0.77 -1.47 -64.72
CA LEU A 193 2.18 -1.49 -65.16
C LEU A 193 2.59 -2.82 -65.79
N ARG A 194 1.98 -3.94 -65.36
CA ARG A 194 2.25 -5.26 -65.93
C ARG A 194 1.60 -5.45 -67.29
N VAL A 195 0.35 -5.02 -67.47
CA VAL A 195 -0.37 -5.12 -68.76
C VAL A 195 0.24 -4.23 -69.84
N ARG A 196 0.91 -3.14 -69.49
CA ARG A 196 1.55 -2.22 -70.45
C ARG A 196 2.92 -2.71 -70.95
N LYS A 197 3.43 -3.82 -70.43
CA LYS A 197 4.77 -4.35 -70.71
C LYS A 197 4.77 -5.62 -71.58
N ASP A 198 3.58 -6.12 -71.92
CA ASP A 198 3.32 -7.13 -72.96
C ASP A 198 2.83 -6.44 -74.24
#